data_AF-N0BHC7-F1
#
_entry.id   AF-N0BHC7-F1
#
_cell.length_a   1.000
_cell.length_b   1.000
_cell.length_c   1.000
_cell.angle_alpha   90.00
_cell.angle_beta   90.00
_cell.angle_gamma   90.00
#
_symmetry.space_group_name_H-M   'P 1'
#
loop_
_entity.id
_entity.type
_entity.pdbx_description
1 polymer ?
#
loop_
_entity_poly.entity_id
_entity_poly.type
_entity_poly.pdbx_seq_one_letter_code
_entity_poly.pdbx_strand_id
1 'polypeptide(L)'
;MVIEIYVLLALAAIAFLSSLGALLTKDNFYSALYMALTMISIATIYAMADVQEVFVLIVFIFVGAIGIVTVALAAVYKFKPKTQLSKAWLIPSAVTAAVLGYVFYSNSEVVSLSKPDLALGSEYVTVIAALISLMILLMLSVMLVSRGDGVD
;
A
#
# COMPACT_ATOMS: atom_id res chain seq x y z
N MET A 1 2.06 5.62 -27.64
CA MET A 1 0.72 6.15 -27.29
C MET A 1 -0.40 5.09 -27.23
N VAL A 2 -0.88 4.49 -28.33
CA VAL A 2 -2.04 3.56 -28.26
C VAL A 2 -1.74 2.29 -27.45
N ILE A 3 -0.55 1.69 -27.65
CA ILE A 3 -0.12 0.49 -26.90
C ILE A 3 0.06 0.81 -25.41
N GLU A 4 0.69 1.94 -25.07
CA GLU A 4 0.86 2.38 -23.68
C GLU A 4 -0.48 2.52 -22.95
N ILE A 5 -1.51 3.08 -23.60
CA ILE A 5 -2.85 3.22 -23.02
C ILE A 5 -3.45 1.84 -22.73
N TYR A 6 -3.33 0.87 -23.65
CA TYR A 6 -3.82 -0.48 -23.42
C TYR A 6 -3.06 -1.20 -22.29
N VAL A 7 -1.75 -1.03 -22.22
CA VAL A 7 -0.93 -1.58 -21.14
C VAL A 7 -1.31 -0.95 -19.80
N LEU A 8 -1.49 0.37 -19.75
CA LEU A 8 -1.90 1.07 -18.54
C LEU A 8 -3.28 0.63 -18.08
N LEU A 9 -4.23 0.48 -19.00
CA LEU A 9 -5.58 -0.01 -18.68
C LEU A 9 -5.55 -1.46 -18.19
N ALA A 10 -4.72 -2.31 -18.79
CA ALA A 10 -4.52 -3.68 -18.33
C ALA A 10 -3.91 -3.74 -16.93
N LEU A 11 -2.87 -2.93 -16.66
CA LEU A 11 -2.25 -2.82 -15.32
C LEU A 11 -3.23 -2.29 -14.28
N ALA A 12 -4.03 -1.27 -14.63
CA ALA A 12 -5.06 -0.73 -13.75
C ALA A 12 -6.14 -1.78 -13.44
N ALA A 13 -6.58 -2.55 -14.43
CA ALA A 13 -7.52 -3.64 -14.24
C ALA A 13 -6.94 -4.75 -13.34
N ILE A 14 -5.68 -5.13 -13.53
CA ILE A 14 -4.99 -6.12 -12.68
C ILE A 14 -4.87 -5.59 -11.25
N ALA A 15 -4.48 -4.33 -11.06
CA ALA A 15 -4.38 -3.71 -9.74
C ALA A 15 -5.75 -3.68 -9.03
N PHE A 16 -6.81 -3.29 -9.74
CA PHE A 16 -8.16 -3.26 -9.20
C PHE A 16 -8.66 -4.66 -8.82
N LEU A 17 -8.55 -5.63 -9.73
CA LEU A 17 -8.99 -7.01 -9.47
C LEU A 17 -8.19 -7.69 -8.36
N SER A 18 -6.87 -7.47 -8.31
CA SER A 18 -6.03 -8.00 -7.24
C SER A 18 -6.36 -7.37 -5.88
N SER A 19 -6.65 -6.06 -5.82
CA SER A 19 -7.06 -5.42 -4.57
C SER A 19 -8.40 -5.96 -4.05
N LEU A 20 -9.37 -6.21 -4.94
CA LEU A 20 -10.61 -6.91 -4.61
C LEU A 20 -10.33 -8.34 -4.13
N GLY A 21 -9.41 -9.04 -4.79
CA GLY A 21 -8.94 -10.36 -4.38
C GLY A 21 -8.36 -10.35 -2.97
N ALA A 22 -7.53 -9.37 -2.63
CA ALA A 22 -6.96 -9.21 -1.29
C ALA A 22 -8.05 -9.00 -0.23
N LEU A 23 -9.08 -8.22 -0.53
CA LEU A 23 -10.20 -7.95 0.38
C LEU A 23 -11.15 -9.13 0.57
N LEU A 24 -11.47 -9.85 -0.51
CA LEU A 24 -12.50 -10.90 -0.51
C LEU A 24 -11.97 -12.28 -0.13
N THR A 25 -10.65 -12.49 -0.23
CA THR A 25 -10.05 -13.79 0.05
C THR A 25 -10.06 -14.09 1.54
N LYS A 26 -10.49 -15.31 1.90
CA LYS A 26 -10.60 -15.76 3.29
C LYS A 26 -9.28 -16.22 3.90
N ASP A 27 -8.31 -16.56 3.05
CA ASP A 27 -7.00 -17.05 3.47
C ASP A 27 -6.00 -15.90 3.46
N ASN A 28 -5.37 -15.67 4.60
CA ASN A 28 -4.40 -14.60 4.80
C ASN A 28 -3.21 -14.70 3.84
N PHE A 29 -2.79 -15.92 3.47
CA PHE A 29 -1.67 -16.13 2.56
C PHE A 29 -2.01 -15.61 1.16
N TYR A 30 -3.16 -16.02 0.63
CA TYR A 30 -3.61 -15.57 -0.68
C TYR A 30 -3.98 -14.08 -0.68
N SER A 31 -4.55 -13.56 0.41
CA SER A 31 -4.80 -12.12 0.58
C SER A 31 -3.50 -11.31 0.52
N ALA A 32 -2.45 -11.74 1.23
CA ALA A 32 -1.13 -11.11 1.19
C ALA A 32 -0.47 -11.21 -0.19
N LEU A 33 -0.64 -12.33 -0.91
CA LEU A 33 -0.14 -12.49 -2.27
C LEU A 33 -0.83 -11.53 -3.25
N TYR A 34 -2.16 -11.40 -3.15
CA TYR A 34 -2.92 -10.44 -3.96
C TYR A 34 -2.53 -8.99 -3.64
N MET A 35 -2.28 -8.66 -2.37
CA MET A 35 -1.76 -7.35 -1.97
C MET A 35 -0.41 -7.05 -2.63
N ALA A 36 0.53 -8.00 -2.61
CA ALA A 36 1.83 -7.83 -3.25
C ALA A 36 1.68 -7.63 -4.77
N LEU A 37 0.78 -8.37 -5.41
CA LEU A 37 0.46 -8.20 -6.83
C LEU A 37 -0.09 -6.79 -7.13
N THR A 38 -1.02 -6.29 -6.32
CA THR A 38 -1.54 -4.92 -6.44
C THR A 38 -0.41 -3.88 -6.36
N MET A 39 0.49 -4.02 -5.39
CA MET A 39 1.59 -3.07 -5.20
C MET A 39 2.58 -3.09 -6.37
N ILE A 40 2.91 -4.25 -6.92
CA ILE A 40 3.76 -4.36 -8.12
C ILE A 40 3.09 -3.72 -9.33
N SER A 41 1.79 -3.93 -9.54
CA SER A 41 1.04 -3.30 -10.63
C SER A 41 1.03 -1.78 -10.49
N ILE A 42 0.79 -1.25 -9.28
CA ILE A 42 0.84 0.19 -9.00
C ILE A 42 2.25 0.75 -9.24
N ALA A 43 3.29 0.07 -8.77
CA ALA A 43 4.67 0.49 -9.01
C ALA A 43 4.95 0.61 -10.51
N THR A 44 4.52 -0.40 -11.29
CA THR A 44 4.71 -0.41 -12.74
C THR A 44 3.98 0.76 -13.42
N ILE A 45 2.79 1.13 -12.94
CA ILE A 45 2.08 2.33 -13.41
C ILE A 45 2.91 3.60 -13.14
N TYR A 46 3.52 3.72 -11.95
CA TYR A 46 4.41 4.86 -11.64
C TYR A 46 5.67 4.88 -12.51
N ALA A 47 6.25 3.72 -12.81
CA ALA A 47 7.38 3.62 -13.72
C ALA A 47 7.01 4.09 -15.15
N MET A 48 5.81 3.75 -15.61
CA MET A 48 5.28 4.25 -16.90
C MET A 48 4.99 5.75 -16.90
N ALA A 49 4.77 6.35 -15.73
CA ALA A 49 4.60 7.79 -15.56
C ALA A 49 5.93 8.56 -15.38
N ASP A 50 7.08 7.91 -15.65
CA ASP A 50 8.45 8.45 -15.48
C ASP A 50 8.80 8.84 -14.03
N VAL A 51 8.12 8.22 -13.05
CA VAL A 51 8.39 8.42 -11.61
C VAL A 51 9.16 7.21 -11.05
N GLN A 52 10.40 7.05 -11.48
CA GLN A 52 11.22 5.87 -11.20
C GLN A 52 11.57 5.73 -9.71
N GLU A 53 11.78 6.83 -9.00
CA GLU A 53 12.11 6.82 -7.58
C GLU A 53 10.98 6.18 -6.76
N VAL A 54 9.73 6.50 -7.10
CA VAL A 54 8.54 5.92 -6.44
C VAL A 54 8.42 4.44 -6.77
N PHE A 55 8.69 4.02 -8.00
CA PHE A 55 8.74 2.60 -8.36
C PHE A 55 9.74 1.84 -7.47
N VAL A 56 10.95 2.36 -7.33
CA VAL A 56 12.00 1.74 -6.50
C VAL A 56 11.54 1.64 -5.04
N LEU A 57 11.01 2.72 -4.46
CA LEU A 57 10.51 2.70 -3.08
C LEU A 57 9.38 1.70 -2.88
N ILE A 58 8.42 1.62 -3.80
CA ILE A 58 7.31 0.66 -3.72
C ILE A 58 7.85 -0.78 -3.77
N VAL A 59 8.71 -1.09 -4.74
CA VAL A 59 9.22 -2.46 -4.92
C VAL A 59 10.12 -2.88 -3.76
N PHE A 60 11.03 -2.03 -3.29
CA PHE A 60 11.94 -2.43 -2.22
C PHE A 60 11.28 -2.45 -0.85
N ILE A 61 10.51 -1.42 -0.49
CA ILE A 61 9.95 -1.28 0.85
C ILE A 61 8.64 -2.05 0.97
N PHE A 62 7.67 -1.77 0.10
CA PHE A 62 6.34 -2.33 0.24
C PHE A 62 6.26 -3.77 -0.24
N VAL A 63 6.87 -4.11 -1.37
CA VAL A 63 6.86 -5.49 -1.87
C VAL A 63 7.96 -6.31 -1.20
N GLY A 64 9.20 -5.82 -1.22
CA GLY A 64 10.38 -6.54 -0.75
C GLY A 64 10.46 -6.73 0.76
N ALA A 65 10.32 -5.66 1.54
CA ALA A 65 10.38 -5.76 3.00
C ALA A 65 9.02 -6.13 3.61
N ILE A 66 8.03 -5.25 3.47
CA ILE A 66 6.73 -5.39 4.14
C ILE A 66 5.95 -6.57 3.55
N GLY A 67 5.90 -6.67 2.22
CA GLY A 67 5.15 -7.69 1.49
C GLY A 67 5.67 -9.10 1.79
N ILE A 68 6.98 -9.34 1.66
CA ILE A 68 7.57 -10.65 1.96
C ILE A 68 7.35 -11.03 3.43
N VAL A 69 7.57 -10.10 4.39
CA VAL A 69 7.32 -10.39 5.81
C VAL A 69 5.84 -10.73 6.05
N THR A 70 4.92 -9.99 5.43
CA THR A 70 3.48 -10.24 5.53
C THR A 70 3.09 -11.61 4.96
N VAL A 71 3.61 -11.96 3.78
CA VAL A 71 3.39 -13.26 3.13
C VAL A 71 3.99 -14.39 3.97
N ALA A 72 5.21 -14.22 4.48
CA ALA A 72 5.88 -15.21 5.33
C ALA A 72 5.12 -15.45 6.63
N LEU A 73 4.69 -14.38 7.31
CA LEU A 73 3.87 -14.47 8.52
C LEU A 73 2.53 -15.16 8.23
N ALA A 74 1.86 -14.80 7.13
CA ALA A 74 0.61 -15.44 6.74
C ALA A 74 0.78 -16.93 6.36
N ALA A 75 1.94 -17.29 5.79
CA ALA A 75 2.27 -18.68 5.45
C ALA A 75 2.56 -19.53 6.68
N VAL A 76 3.29 -18.99 7.66
CA VAL A 76 3.67 -19.66 8.91
C VAL A 76 2.47 -19.73 9.86
N TYR A 77 1.77 -18.62 10.05
CA TYR A 77 0.62 -18.51 10.93
C TYR A 77 -0.69 -18.65 10.14
N LYS A 78 -0.97 -19.88 9.67
CA LYS A 78 -2.28 -20.25 9.09
C LYS A 78 -3.36 -20.34 10.17
N PHE A 79 -3.63 -19.23 10.85
CA PHE A 79 -4.88 -19.09 11.59
C PHE A 79 -6.01 -19.08 10.56
N LYS A 80 -7.05 -19.87 10.78
CA LYS A 80 -8.33 -19.74 10.06
C LYS A 80 -9.24 -18.82 10.87
N PRO A 81 -9.09 -17.49 10.81
CA PRO A 81 -10.06 -16.63 11.47
C PRO A 81 -11.42 -16.86 10.80
N LYS A 82 -12.47 -17.07 11.62
CA LYS A 82 -13.84 -16.88 11.12
C LYS A 82 -13.92 -15.43 10.66
N THR A 83 -14.26 -15.20 9.40
CA THR A 83 -14.37 -13.86 8.81
C THR A 83 -15.14 -12.93 9.75
N GLN A 84 -14.44 -11.95 10.33
CA GLN A 84 -15.04 -10.93 11.20
C GLN A 84 -15.41 -9.65 10.43
N LEU A 85 -15.29 -9.65 9.09
CA LEU A 85 -15.71 -8.51 8.30
C LEU A 85 -17.23 -8.39 8.38
N SER A 86 -17.72 -7.53 9.27
CA SER A 86 -19.13 -7.19 9.32
C SER A 86 -19.51 -6.60 7.97
N LYS A 87 -20.55 -7.15 7.33
CA LYS A 87 -21.08 -6.64 6.06
C LYS A 87 -21.43 -5.14 6.13
N ALA A 88 -21.60 -4.59 7.35
CA ALA A 88 -21.77 -3.17 7.59
C ALA A 88 -20.62 -2.30 7.07
N TRP A 89 -19.38 -2.80 7.04
CA TRP A 89 -18.20 -2.05 6.54
C TRP A 89 -18.15 -1.88 5.02
N LEU A 90 -18.98 -2.62 4.27
CA LEU A 90 -19.11 -2.42 2.83
C LEU A 90 -19.76 -1.07 2.51
N ILE A 91 -20.67 -0.60 3.36
CA ILE A 91 -21.39 0.67 3.17
C ILE A 91 -20.42 1.87 3.20
N PRO A 92 -19.62 2.11 4.26
CA PRO A 92 -18.70 3.23 4.28
C PRO A 92 -17.66 3.12 3.15
N SER A 93 -17.14 1.91 2.88
CA SER A 93 -16.19 1.70 1.78
C SER A 93 -16.75 2.11 0.41
N ALA A 94 -18.00 1.74 0.12
CA ALA A 94 -18.68 2.10 -1.12
C ALA A 94 -18.95 3.61 -1.22
N VAL A 95 -19.36 4.24 -0.11
CA VAL A 95 -19.57 5.70 -0.04
C VAL A 95 -18.26 6.43 -0.30
N THR A 96 -17.16 6.03 0.34
CA THR A 96 -15.84 6.66 0.13
C THR A 96 -15.38 6.49 -1.32
N ALA A 97 -15.56 5.32 -1.92
CA ALA A 97 -15.22 5.10 -3.33
C ALA A 97 -16.05 6.00 -4.28
N ALA A 98 -17.35 6.14 -4.02
CA ALA A 98 -18.22 7.02 -4.81
C ALA A 98 -17.85 8.50 -4.68
N VAL A 99 -17.56 8.96 -3.46
CA VAL A 99 -17.14 10.35 -3.21
C VAL A 99 -15.81 10.64 -3.89
N LEU A 100 -14.81 9.77 -3.72
CA LEU A 100 -13.50 9.94 -4.37
C LEU A 100 -13.66 9.93 -5.90
N GLY A 101 -14.43 8.99 -6.45
CA GLY A 101 -14.70 8.94 -7.89
C GLY A 101 -15.34 10.22 -8.41
N TYR A 102 -16.33 10.77 -7.70
CA TYR A 102 -16.96 12.04 -8.07
C TYR A 102 -15.98 13.22 -8.01
N VAL A 103 -15.17 13.31 -6.95
CA VAL A 103 -14.16 14.37 -6.80
C VAL A 103 -13.14 14.33 -7.92
N PHE A 104 -12.60 13.16 -8.26
CA PHE A 104 -11.63 12.99 -9.35
C PHE A 104 -12.24 13.29 -10.73
N TYR A 105 -13.50 12.92 -10.95
CA TYR A 105 -14.20 13.24 -12.19
C TYR A 105 -14.40 14.76 -12.33
N SER A 106 -14.83 15.43 -11.25
CA SER A 106 -15.15 16.87 -11.24
C SER A 106 -13.92 17.78 -11.26
N ASN A 107 -12.78 17.35 -10.71
CA ASN A 107 -11.58 18.17 -10.56
C ASN A 107 -10.42 17.63 -11.40
N SER A 108 -10.70 17.17 -12.62
CA SER A 108 -9.69 16.63 -13.53
C SER A 108 -8.83 17.75 -14.12
N GLU A 109 -8.05 18.43 -13.28
CA GLU A 109 -6.93 19.24 -13.72
C GLU A 109 -5.74 18.35 -14.02
N VAL A 110 -5.06 18.64 -15.13
CA VAL A 110 -3.82 17.95 -15.52
C VAL A 110 -2.70 18.43 -14.60
N VAL A 111 -2.55 17.77 -13.46
CA VAL A 111 -1.40 18.00 -12.58
C VAL A 111 -0.17 17.45 -13.27
N SER A 112 0.72 18.34 -13.71
CA SER A 112 2.03 17.94 -14.20
C SER A 112 2.83 17.42 -13.01
N LEU A 113 3.11 16.12 -12.99
CA LEU A 113 4.02 15.51 -12.02
C LEU A 113 5.42 16.07 -12.29
N SER A 114 5.83 17.08 -11.53
CA SER A 114 7.22 17.52 -11.51
C SER A 114 8.07 16.39 -10.95
N LYS A 115 9.25 16.18 -11.56
CA LYS A 115 10.24 15.21 -11.03
C LYS A 115 10.47 15.52 -9.56
N PRO A 116 10.39 14.53 -8.65
CA PRO A 116 10.62 14.77 -7.24
C PRO A 116 12.05 15.29 -7.08
N ASP A 117 12.20 16.57 -6.75
CA ASP A 117 13.48 17.11 -6.36
C ASP A 117 13.78 16.56 -4.96
N LEU A 118 14.82 15.73 -4.85
CA LEU A 118 15.30 15.20 -3.57
C LEU A 118 15.98 16.28 -2.71
N ALA A 119 15.99 17.55 -3.17
CA ALA A 119 16.31 18.70 -2.36
C ALA A 119 15.30 18.85 -1.22
N LEU A 120 15.58 18.17 -0.11
CA LEU A 120 14.86 18.31 1.15
C LEU A 120 14.99 19.76 1.63
N GLY A 121 13.94 20.56 1.41
CA GLY A 121 13.83 21.90 1.97
C GLY A 121 13.89 21.87 3.49
N SER A 122 14.30 22.98 4.12
CA SER A 122 14.40 23.09 5.59
C SER A 122 13.09 22.81 6.31
N GLU A 123 11.95 23.01 5.64
CA GLU A 123 10.60 22.69 6.12
C GLU A 123 10.36 21.20 6.38
N TYR A 124 11.07 20.31 5.69
CA TYR A 124 10.93 18.85 5.89
C TYR A 124 11.77 18.32 7.04
N VAL A 125 12.73 19.10 7.57
CA VAL A 125 13.64 18.65 8.65
C VAL A 125 12.87 18.25 9.90
N THR A 126 11.87 19.05 10.29
CA THR A 126 11.02 18.75 11.46
C THR A 126 10.21 17.47 11.25
N VAL A 127 9.66 17.28 10.05
CA VAL A 127 8.89 16.08 9.69
C VAL A 127 9.78 14.85 9.71
N ILE A 128 10.98 14.94 9.15
CA ILE A 128 11.98 13.86 9.16
C ILE A 128 12.39 13.50 10.59
N ALA A 129 12.67 14.51 11.44
CA ALA A 129 13.00 14.27 12.84
C ALA A 129 11.86 13.56 13.59
N ALA A 130 10.61 13.97 13.36
CA ALA A 130 9.44 13.32 13.92
C ALA A 130 9.29 11.87 13.42
N LEU A 131 9.52 11.61 12.14
CA LEU A 131 9.49 10.26 11.56
C LEU A 131 10.58 9.36 12.16
N ILE A 132 11.81 9.86 12.32
CA ILE A 132 12.91 9.12 12.95
C ILE A 132 12.56 8.80 14.41
N SER A 133 12.03 9.76 15.15
CA SER A 133 11.58 9.54 16.53
C SER A 133 10.49 8.46 16.60
N LEU A 134 9.49 8.54 15.72
CA LEU A 134 8.43 7.53 15.62
C LEU A 134 9.01 6.15 15.30
N MET A 135 9.98 6.03 14.39
CA MET A 135 10.63 4.76 14.08
C MET A 135 11.36 4.16 15.29
N ILE A 136 12.09 4.98 16.05
CA ILE A 136 12.78 4.53 17.27
C ILE A 136 11.77 4.05 18.31
N LEU A 137 10.69 4.81 18.53
CA LEU A 137 9.62 4.44 19.47
C LEU A 137 8.92 3.14 19.06
N LEU A 138 8.65 2.95 17.77
CA LEU A 138 8.08 1.70 17.25
C LEU A 138 9.02 0.52 17.47
N MET A 139 10.32 0.68 17.19
CA MET A 139 11.30 -0.39 17.43
C MET A 139 11.41 -0.74 18.92
N LEU A 140 11.42 0.26 19.80
CA LEU A 140 11.41 0.04 21.26
C LEU A 140 10.14 -0.70 21.70
N SER A 141 8.97 -0.27 21.21
CA SER A 141 7.69 -0.92 21.50
C SER A 141 7.69 -2.40 21.06
N VAL A 142 8.15 -2.67 19.84
CA VAL A 142 8.27 -4.05 19.33
C VAL A 142 9.23 -4.89 20.18
N MET A 143 10.37 -4.33 20.61
CA MET A 143 11.31 -5.04 21.50
C MET A 143 10.72 -5.30 22.89
N LEU A 144 9.96 -4.37 23.46
CA LEU A 144 9.30 -4.56 24.76
C LEU A 144 8.25 -5.66 24.68
N VAL A 145 7.41 -5.63 23.64
CA VAL A 145 6.38 -6.65 23.41
C VAL A 145 7.00 -8.02 23.14
N SER A 146 8.08 -8.09 22.36
CA SER A 146 8.73 -9.37 22.02
C SER A 146 9.51 -10.00 23.17
N ARG A 147 9.99 -9.18 24.12
CA ARG A 147 10.67 -9.66 25.34
C ARG A 147 9.73 -10.33 26.35
N GLY A 148 8.42 -10.13 26.22
CA GLY A 148 7.45 -10.78 27.11
C GLY A 148 7.43 -10.21 28.53
N ASP A 149 7.94 -8.98 28.74
CA ASP A 149 7.85 -8.27 30.02
C ASP A 149 6.42 -7.71 30.24
N GLY A 150 5.43 -8.58 30.04
CA GLY A 150 4.09 -8.40 30.57
C GLY A 150 4.18 -8.52 32.09
N VAL A 151 4.26 -7.36 32.73
CA VAL A 151 3.75 -7.04 34.06
C VAL A 151 2.96 -8.20 34.70
N ASP A 152 3.54 -8.80 35.74
CA ASP A 152 2.79 -9.51 36.78
C ASP A 152 1.77 -8.56 37.46
#